data_AF-A0A4R5TJ86-F1
#
_entry.id   AF-A0A4R5TJ86-F1
#
_cell.length_a   1.000
_cell.length_b   1.000
_cell.length_c   1.000
_cell.angle_alpha   90.00
_cell.angle_beta   90.00
_cell.angle_gamma   90.00
#
_symmetry.space_group_name_H-M   'P 1'
#
loop_
_entity.id
_entity.type
_entity.pdbx_description
1 polymer ?
#
loop_
_entity_poly.entity_id
_entity_poly.type
_entity_poly.pdbx_seq_one_letter_code
_entity_poly.pdbx_strand_id
1 'polypeptide(L)'
;MKPTIVNLVTPHLLKIVDLANQAETGANIQWHLRDTVANTVDALAHQYNARDLVTSYIEGLEAAARDTGRARGPFARTLQEAAAQAGRELDRL
;
A
#
# COMPACT_ATOMS: atom_id res chain seq x y z
N MET A 1 -5.61 4.43 -15.34
CA MET A 1 -6.11 3.28 -14.54
C MET A 1 -7.50 2.88 -15.03
N LYS A 2 -7.77 1.59 -15.29
CA LYS A 2 -9.13 1.11 -15.59
C LYS A 2 -9.99 1.20 -14.32
N PRO A 3 -11.28 1.58 -14.37
CA PRO A 3 -12.14 1.72 -13.19
C PRO A 3 -12.22 0.45 -12.33
N THR A 4 -12.10 -0.73 -12.96
CA THR A 4 -12.04 -2.03 -12.28
C THR A 4 -10.81 -2.17 -11.38
N ILE A 5 -9.65 -1.67 -11.81
CA ILE A 5 -8.40 -1.71 -11.04
C ILE A 5 -8.54 -0.80 -9.82
N VAL A 6 -9.10 0.40 -9.99
CA VAL A 6 -9.30 1.34 -8.89
C VAL A 6 -10.22 0.75 -7.83
N ASN A 7 -11.36 0.16 -8.22
CA ASN A 7 -12.28 -0.46 -7.27
C ASN A 7 -11.67 -1.66 -6.52
N LEU A 8 -10.76 -2.40 -7.15
CA LEU A 8 -10.08 -3.53 -6.52
C LEU A 8 -8.94 -3.08 -5.60
N VAL A 9 -8.23 -2.00 -5.93
CA VAL A 9 -7.04 -1.55 -5.18
C VAL A 9 -7.38 -0.57 -4.07
N THR A 10 -8.40 0.27 -4.24
CA THR A 10 -8.78 1.34 -3.29
C THR A 10 -9.07 0.82 -1.87
N PRO A 11 -9.81 -0.30 -1.68
CA PRO A 11 -10.04 -0.82 -0.34
C PRO A 11 -8.75 -1.19 0.41
N HIS A 12 -7.72 -1.64 -0.32
CA HIS A 12 -6.43 -2.00 0.25
C HIS A 12 -5.58 -0.76 0.56
N LEU A 13 -5.63 0.25 -0.30
CA LEU A 13 -4.97 1.54 -0.04
C LEU A 13 -5.50 2.19 1.24
N LEU A 14 -6.82 2.20 1.44
CA LEU A 14 -7.43 2.79 2.63
C LEU A 14 -6.97 2.12 3.93
N LYS A 15 -6.80 0.78 3.93
CA LYS A 15 -6.26 0.06 5.09
C LYS A 15 -4.84 0.50 5.47
N ILE A 16 -3.98 0.73 4.49
CA ILE A 16 -2.62 1.24 4.75
C ILE A 16 -2.66 2.68 5.23
N VAL A 17 -3.53 3.51 4.66
CA VAL A 17 -3.75 4.89 5.12
C VAL A 17 -4.16 4.93 6.59
N ASP A 18 -5.04 4.02 7.02
CA ASP A 18 -5.44 3.91 8.42
C ASP A 18 -4.28 3.50 9.34
N LEU A 19 -3.42 2.57 8.91
CA LEU A 19 -2.20 2.21 9.63
C LEU A 19 -1.21 3.37 9.69
N ALA A 20 -1.09 4.14 8.61
CA ALA A 20 -0.23 5.30 8.56
C ALA A 20 -0.74 6.42 9.48
N ASN A 21 -2.07 6.60 9.63
CA ASN A 21 -2.67 7.49 10.63
C ASN A 21 -2.34 7.05 12.06
N GLN A 22 -2.36 5.73 12.33
CA GLN A 22 -1.96 5.19 13.63
C GLN A 22 -0.45 5.35 13.89
N ALA A 23 0.38 5.27 12.85
CA ALA A 23 1.82 5.53 12.97
C ALA A 23 2.10 6.96 13.47
N GLU A 24 1.32 7.95 13.02
CA GLU A 24 1.47 9.35 13.43
C GLU A 24 1.12 9.58 14.91
N THR A 25 0.26 8.75 15.50
CA THR A 25 -0.05 8.84 16.94
C THR A 25 1.00 8.11 17.81
N GLY A 26 2.04 7.54 17.19
CA GLY A 26 3.11 6.80 17.87
C GLY A 26 2.81 5.31 18.06
N ALA A 27 1.78 4.76 17.41
CA ALA A 27 1.49 3.34 17.50
C ALA A 27 2.57 2.50 16.78
N ASN A 28 2.90 1.34 17.36
CA ASN A 28 3.80 0.38 16.71
C ASN A 28 3.04 -0.43 15.66
N ILE A 29 3.07 0.06 14.41
CA ILE A 29 2.34 -0.53 13.29
C ILE A 29 3.17 -1.48 12.42
N GLN A 30 4.46 -1.69 12.72
CA GLN A 30 5.39 -2.44 11.86
C GLN A 30 4.91 -3.86 11.53
N TRP A 31 4.41 -4.60 12.52
CA TRP A 31 3.87 -5.94 12.30
C TRP A 31 2.58 -5.90 11.46
N HIS A 32 1.64 -5.01 11.83
CA HIS A 32 0.36 -4.85 11.12
C HIS A 32 0.56 -4.41 9.67
N LEU A 33 1.54 -3.55 9.40
CA LEU A 33 1.87 -3.07 8.07
C LEU A 33 2.34 -4.22 7.18
N ARG A 34 3.32 -5.00 7.66
CA ARG A 34 3.85 -6.15 6.92
C ARG A 34 2.78 -7.19 6.63
N ASP A 35 1.98 -7.54 7.64
CA ASP A 35 0.90 -8.50 7.49
C ASP A 35 -0.17 -8.01 6.48
N THR A 36 -0.59 -6.74 6.60
CA THR A 36 -1.59 -6.15 5.69
C THR A 36 -1.09 -6.06 4.26
N VAL A 37 0.18 -5.71 4.04
CA VAL A 37 0.78 -5.67 2.71
C VAL A 37 0.88 -7.07 2.12
N ALA A 38 1.35 -8.06 2.88
CA ALA A 38 1.45 -9.44 2.43
C ALA A 38 0.08 -10.00 2.03
N ASN A 39 -0.93 -9.84 2.88
CA ASN A 39 -2.30 -10.29 2.61
C ASN A 39 -2.92 -9.55 1.40
N THR A 40 -2.58 -8.27 1.21
CA THR A 40 -3.04 -7.51 0.04
C THR A 40 -2.40 -8.02 -1.24
N VAL A 41 -1.08 -8.20 -1.27
CA VAL A 41 -0.40 -8.70 -2.46
C VAL A 41 -0.89 -10.10 -2.80
N ASP A 42 -1.05 -10.97 -1.81
CA ASP A 42 -1.62 -12.31 -2.00
C ASP A 42 -3.04 -12.24 -2.60
N ALA A 43 -3.93 -11.40 -2.05
CA ALA A 43 -5.28 -11.22 -2.58
C ALA A 43 -5.29 -10.70 -4.04
N LEU A 44 -4.36 -9.82 -4.40
CA LEU A 44 -4.21 -9.32 -5.77
C LEU A 44 -3.54 -10.34 -6.69
N ALA A 45 -2.64 -11.18 -6.17
CA ALA A 45 -1.93 -12.22 -6.91
C ALA A 45 -2.87 -13.34 -7.40
N HIS A 46 -3.96 -13.59 -6.68
CA HIS A 46 -4.99 -14.56 -7.09
C HIS A 46 -5.87 -14.10 -8.27
N GLN A 47 -5.68 -12.88 -8.78
CA GLN A 47 -6.42 -12.35 -9.92
C GLN A 47 -5.66 -12.56 -11.24
N TYR A 48 -6.39 -12.70 -12.36
CA TYR A 48 -5.79 -12.89 -13.68
C TYR A 48 -4.84 -11.75 -14.12
N ASN A 49 -5.05 -10.54 -13.57
CA ASN A 49 -4.24 -9.35 -13.83
C ASN A 49 -3.38 -8.95 -12.63
N ALA A 50 -2.88 -9.93 -11.87
CA ALA A 50 -2.06 -9.76 -10.67
C ALA A 50 -0.98 -8.68 -10.77
N ARG A 51 -0.13 -8.75 -11.81
CA ARG A 51 0.98 -7.81 -12.00
C ARG A 51 0.50 -6.37 -12.14
N ASP A 52 -0.55 -6.14 -12.94
CA ASP A 52 -1.14 -4.81 -13.16
C ASP A 52 -1.79 -4.26 -11.87
N LEU A 53 -2.44 -5.12 -11.09
CA LEU A 53 -3.09 -4.74 -9.83
C LEU A 53 -2.06 -4.36 -8.76
N VAL A 54 -1.02 -5.17 -8.58
CA VAL A 54 0.05 -4.89 -7.61
C VAL A 54 0.83 -3.65 -8.01
N THR A 55 1.11 -3.46 -9.31
CA THR A 55 1.73 -2.22 -9.81
C THR A 55 0.85 -1.00 -9.51
N SER A 56 -0.45 -1.08 -9.80
CA SER A 56 -1.40 0.01 -9.50
C SER A 56 -1.53 0.31 -8.01
N TYR A 57 -1.40 -0.71 -7.16
CA TYR A 57 -1.37 -0.56 -5.70
C TYR A 57 -0.11 0.16 -5.23
N ILE A 58 1.06 -0.20 -5.74
CA ILE A 58 2.33 0.50 -5.46
C ILE A 58 2.24 1.96 -5.90
N GLU A 59 1.78 2.22 -7.12
CA GLU A 59 1.61 3.59 -7.64
C GLU A 59 0.67 4.43 -6.75
N GLY A 60 -0.42 3.82 -6.26
CA GLY A 60 -1.35 4.48 -5.35
C GLY A 60 -0.73 4.84 -4.00
N LEU A 61 0.08 3.95 -3.42
CA LEU A 61 0.80 4.20 -2.17
C LEU A 61 1.81 5.34 -2.33
N GLU A 62 2.56 5.34 -3.43
CA GLU A 62 3.53 6.39 -3.71
C GLU A 62 2.87 7.74 -3.97
N ALA A 63 1.76 7.75 -4.72
CA ALA A 63 1.00 8.97 -4.95
C ALA A 63 0.48 9.56 -3.63
N ALA A 64 -0.13 8.73 -2.77
CA ALA A 64 -0.58 9.15 -1.45
C ALA A 64 0.58 9.67 -0.58
N ALA A 65 1.75 9.03 -0.62
CA ALA A 65 2.92 9.50 0.11
C ALA A 65 3.40 10.88 -0.37
N ARG A 66 3.37 11.14 -1.68
CA ARG A 66 3.74 12.43 -2.28
C ARG A 66 2.75 13.54 -1.91
N ASP A 67 1.45 13.23 -1.91
CA ASP A 67 0.39 14.22 -1.66
C ASP A 67 0.30 14.67 -0.19
N THR A 68 0.83 13.89 0.75
CA THR A 68 0.75 14.23 2.19
C THR A 68 1.61 15.42 2.64
N GLY A 69 2.48 15.93 1.76
CA GLY A 69 3.33 17.08 2.04
C GLY A 69 4.36 16.83 3.15
N ARG A 70 5.21 17.85 3.42
CA ARG A 70 6.36 17.71 4.34
C ARG A 70 5.99 17.55 5.83
N ALA A 71 4.74 17.81 6.19
CA ALA A 71 4.27 17.82 7.58
C ALA A 71 4.01 16.42 8.15
N ARG A 72 3.67 15.44 7.31
CA ARG A 72 3.24 14.10 7.74
C ARG A 72 4.34 13.05 7.56
N GLY A 73 5.51 13.32 8.14
CA GLY A 73 6.71 12.49 7.97
C GLY A 73 6.51 10.99 8.28
N PRO A 74 5.95 10.62 9.44
CA PRO A 74 5.69 9.21 9.77
C PRO A 74 4.68 8.54 8.84
N PHE A 75 3.63 9.28 8.44
CA PHE A 75 2.63 8.80 7.49
C PHE A 75 3.23 8.49 6.13
N ALA A 76 3.95 9.46 5.54
CA ALA A 76 4.58 9.32 4.24
C ALA A 76 5.60 8.17 4.25
N ARG A 77 6.39 8.05 5.33
CA ARG A 77 7.33 6.93 5.50
C ARG A 77 6.61 5.59 5.54
N THR A 78 5.49 5.49 6.26
CA THR A 78 4.70 4.25 6.34
C THR A 78 4.20 3.81 4.96
N LEU A 79 3.70 4.75 4.16
CA LEU A 79 3.26 4.47 2.79
C LEU A 79 4.41 4.04 1.87
N GLN A 80 5.57 4.69 1.98
CA GLN A 80 6.78 4.31 1.23
C GLN A 80 7.29 2.92 1.63
N GLU A 81 7.27 2.59 2.92
CA GLU A 81 7.64 1.26 3.42
C GLU A 81 6.69 0.19 2.88
N ALA A 82 5.38 0.47 2.84
CA ALA A 82 4.39 -0.42 2.23
C ALA A 82 4.62 -0.62 0.73
N ALA A 83 4.91 0.46 -0.01
CA ALA A 83 5.22 0.40 -1.43
C ALA A 83 6.47 -0.44 -1.71
N ALA A 84 7.53 -0.23 -0.92
CA ALA A 84 8.77 -1.01 -1.04
C ALA A 84 8.58 -2.50 -0.69
N GLN A 85 7.70 -2.82 0.26
CA GLN A 85 7.32 -4.20 0.57
C GLN A 85 6.57 -4.85 -0.59
N ALA A 86 5.55 -4.17 -1.11
CA ALA A 86 4.77 -4.66 -2.25
C ALA A 86 5.62 -4.83 -3.51
N GLY A 87 6.59 -3.93 -3.75
CA GLY A 87 7.54 -4.05 -4.87
C GLY A 87 8.40 -5.31 -4.80
N ARG A 88 8.85 -5.70 -3.60
CA ARG A 88 9.60 -6.96 -3.43
C ARG A 88 8.77 -8.20 -3.71
N GLU A 89 7.48 -8.17 -3.41
CA GLU A 89 6.58 -9.27 -3.75
C GLU A 89 6.24 -9.28 -5.25
N LEU A 90 6.10 -8.10 -5.87
CA LEU A 90 5.90 -7.97 -7.31
C LEU A 90 7.04 -8.60 -8.12
N ASP A 91 8.29 -8.45 -7.68
CA ASP A 91 9.46 -9.05 -8.32
C ASP A 91 9.46 -10.60 -8.24
N ARG A 92 8.63 -11.19 -7.36
CA ARG A 92 8.51 -12.65 -7.17
C ARG A 92 7.32 -13.27 -7.92
N LEU A 93 6.43 -12.45 -8.48
CA LEU A 93 5.27 -12.87 -9.29
C LEU A 93 5.67 -13.17 -10.74
#